data_AF-A0A350H3V2-F1
#
_entry.id   AF-A0A350H3V2-F1
#
_cell.length_a   1.000
_cell.length_b   1.000
_cell.length_c   1.000
_cell.angle_alpha   90.00
_cell.angle_beta   90.00
_cell.angle_gamma   90.00
#
_symmetry.space_group_name_H-M   'P 1'
#
loop_
_entity.id
_entity.type
_entity.pdbx_description
1 polymer ?
#
loop_
_entity_poly.entity_id
_entity_poly.type
_entity_poly.pdbx_seq_one_letter_code
_entity_poly.pdbx_strand_id
1 'polypeptide(L)'
;MKCRHFKIRKKKGKVYYYCTLKKKEVSFSCYRECDKKEYKEYKPIKKRTYKLAKSEKERFSIIYKDLSKCCVDGCIAPYNQVELNEVFEGSYRNRSIEYGAVCPMCKMHHDLFHNNNLFNLQYKVLFQQELVSCYSLDWFIKTFGQNYEVKLKKALDKII
;
A
#
# COMPACT_ATOMS: atom_id res chain seq x y z
N MET A 1 29.49 -1.33 -11.29
CA MET A 1 28.61 -2.06 -12.25
C MET A 1 27.51 -1.19 -12.86
N LYS A 2 27.77 0.09 -13.17
CA LYS A 2 26.71 1.08 -13.52
C LYS A 2 26.56 1.36 -15.02
N CYS A 3 27.16 0.54 -15.89
CA CYS A 3 27.00 0.67 -17.35
C CYS A 3 25.56 0.32 -17.76
N ARG A 4 24.88 1.21 -18.49
CA ARG A 4 23.49 1.02 -18.95
C ARG A 4 23.34 -0.20 -19.86
N HIS A 5 24.40 -0.54 -20.60
CA HIS A 5 24.45 -1.63 -21.57
C HIS A 5 24.78 -3.00 -20.96
N PHE A 6 25.36 -3.03 -19.77
CA PHE A 6 25.70 -4.29 -19.09
C PHE A 6 24.47 -4.84 -18.37
N LYS A 7 24.08 -6.07 -18.69
CA LYS A 7 22.92 -6.76 -18.12
C LYS A 7 23.36 -8.06 -17.47
N ILE A 8 22.87 -8.32 -16.27
CA ILE A 8 22.90 -9.64 -15.66
C ILE A 8 21.60 -10.33 -16.06
N ARG A 9 21.68 -11.50 -16.69
CA ARG A 9 20.54 -12.28 -17.16
C ARG A 9 20.62 -13.71 -16.64
N LYS A 10 19.49 -14.43 -16.68
CA LYS A 10 19.40 -15.83 -16.26
C LYS A 10 18.80 -16.67 -17.38
N LYS A 11 19.40 -17.83 -17.68
CA LYS A 11 18.88 -18.82 -18.64
C LYS A 11 19.02 -20.21 -18.03
N LYS A 12 17.91 -20.95 -17.92
CA LYS A 12 17.87 -22.31 -17.31
C LYS A 12 18.60 -22.38 -15.95
N GLY A 13 18.31 -21.44 -15.05
CA GLY A 13 18.96 -21.42 -13.73
C GLY A 13 20.35 -20.76 -13.68
N LYS A 14 21.08 -20.68 -14.79
CA LYS A 14 22.45 -20.14 -14.84
C LYS A 14 22.47 -18.65 -15.15
N VAL A 15 23.29 -17.90 -14.43
CA VAL A 15 23.51 -16.47 -14.63
C VAL A 15 24.55 -16.28 -15.75
N TYR A 16 24.29 -15.34 -16.65
CA TYR A 16 25.23 -14.92 -17.69
C TYR A 16 25.23 -13.39 -17.82
N TYR A 17 26.35 -12.83 -18.30
CA TYR A 17 26.49 -11.39 -18.48
C TYR A 17 26.34 -11.04 -19.95
N TYR A 18 25.55 -10.01 -20.24
CA TYR A 18 25.23 -9.63 -21.61
C TYR A 18 25.45 -8.14 -21.83
N CYS A 19 26.10 -7.77 -22.93
CA CYS A 19 26.28 -6.38 -23.33
C CYS A 19 25.31 -6.04 -24.47
N THR A 20 24.38 -5.12 -24.25
CA THR A 20 23.41 -4.72 -25.29
C THR A 20 24.04 -3.94 -26.44
N LEU A 21 25.16 -3.26 -26.19
CA LEU A 21 25.90 -2.54 -27.24
C LEU A 21 26.61 -3.51 -28.19
N LYS A 22 27.24 -4.57 -27.64
CA LYS A 22 27.89 -5.64 -28.42
C LYS A 22 26.92 -6.74 -28.88
N LYS A 23 25.67 -6.70 -28.42
CA LYS A 23 24.60 -7.71 -28.64
C LYS A 23 25.03 -9.16 -28.35
N LYS A 24 25.94 -9.39 -27.41
CA LYS A 24 26.47 -10.72 -27.09
C LYS A 24 26.72 -10.93 -25.59
N GLU A 25 26.91 -12.20 -25.24
CA GLU A 25 27.43 -12.60 -23.93
C GLU A 25 28.87 -12.09 -23.76
N VAL A 26 29.19 -11.62 -22.57
CA VAL A 26 30.46 -10.99 -22.23
C VAL A 26 30.94 -11.46 -20.87
N SER A 27 32.21 -11.20 -20.55
CA SER A 27 32.72 -11.39 -19.20
C SER A 27 32.14 -10.36 -18.22
N PHE A 28 32.25 -10.65 -16.93
CA PHE A 28 31.94 -9.67 -15.89
C PHE A 28 32.81 -8.41 -15.99
N SER A 29 34.05 -8.51 -16.51
CA SER A 29 34.96 -7.37 -16.66
C SER A 29 34.55 -6.39 -17.76
N CYS A 30 33.64 -6.78 -18.67
CA CYS A 30 33.23 -5.95 -19.81
C CYS A 30 32.72 -4.56 -19.42
N TYR A 31 32.20 -4.33 -18.20
CA TYR A 31 31.79 -2.98 -17.78
C TYR A 31 32.94 -2.12 -17.25
N ARG A 32 34.12 -2.67 -16.93
CA ARG A 32 35.30 -1.92 -16.46
C ARG A 32 36.12 -1.40 -17.63
N GLU A 33 36.35 -2.26 -18.62
CA GLU A 33 37.25 -2.05 -19.77
C GLU A 33 36.50 -1.54 -21.02
N CYS A 34 35.38 -0.85 -20.86
CA CYS A 34 34.58 -0.40 -22.00
C CYS A 34 34.70 1.11 -22.19
N ASP A 35 35.22 1.52 -23.35
CA ASP A 35 35.35 2.94 -23.71
C ASP A 35 33.98 3.60 -23.97
N LYS A 36 33.02 2.82 -24.50
CA LYS A 36 31.64 3.25 -24.78
C LYS A 36 30.71 3.09 -23.57
N LYS A 37 31.25 3.26 -22.37
CA LYS A 37 30.50 3.03 -21.13
C LYS A 37 29.62 4.23 -20.80
N GLU A 38 28.34 4.06 -21.00
CA GLU A 38 27.34 5.04 -20.60
C GLU A 38 26.70 4.65 -19.27
N TYR A 39 26.55 5.62 -18.38
CA TYR A 39 25.92 5.42 -17.07
C TYR A 39 24.45 5.80 -17.13
N LYS A 40 23.63 5.18 -16.26
CA LYS A 40 22.26 5.67 -16.07
C LYS A 40 22.34 7.06 -15.45
N GLU A 41 21.65 8.02 -16.06
CA GLU A 41 21.44 9.33 -15.44
C GLU A 41 20.73 9.18 -14.11
N TYR A 42 21.23 9.89 -13.09
CA TYR A 42 20.54 9.99 -11.82
C TYR A 42 19.35 10.93 -12.01
N LYS A 43 18.13 10.38 -11.98
CA LYS A 43 16.91 11.18 -11.93
C LYS A 43 16.55 11.41 -10.47
N PRO A 44 16.23 12.64 -10.05
CA PRO A 44 15.74 12.89 -8.70
C PRO A 44 14.44 12.11 -8.47
N ILE A 45 14.20 11.73 -7.21
CA ILE A 45 12.94 11.10 -6.82
C ILE A 45 11.81 12.07 -7.18
N LYS A 46 10.83 11.58 -7.96
CA LYS A 46 9.65 12.38 -8.31
C LYS A 46 8.92 12.76 -7.02
N LYS A 47 8.70 14.06 -6.82
CA LYS A 47 7.85 14.56 -5.74
C LYS A 47 6.41 14.07 -5.96
N ARG A 48 5.67 13.89 -4.86
CA ARG A 48 4.21 13.66 -4.95
C ARG A 48 3.57 14.83 -5.69
N THR A 49 2.54 14.53 -6.47
CA THR A 49 1.75 15.59 -7.12
C THR A 49 1.03 16.40 -6.04
N TYR A 50 0.80 17.68 -6.32
CA TYR A 50 0.06 18.56 -5.41
C TYR A 50 -1.32 17.97 -5.05
N LYS A 51 -2.02 17.41 -6.05
CA LYS A 51 -3.33 16.77 -5.85
C LYS A 51 -3.27 15.63 -4.83
N LEU A 52 -2.27 14.74 -4.94
CA LEU A 52 -2.11 13.62 -4.01
C LEU A 52 -1.72 14.10 -2.61
N ALA A 53 -0.80 15.07 -2.51
CA ALA A 53 -0.40 15.62 -1.22
C ALA A 53 -1.57 16.32 -0.51
N LYS A 54 -2.44 17.01 -1.27
CA LYS A 54 -3.66 17.64 -0.74
C LYS A 54 -4.64 16.60 -0.23
N SER A 55 -4.96 15.58 -1.02
CA SER A 55 -5.89 14.52 -0.62
C SER A 55 -5.43 13.76 0.63
N GLU A 56 -4.11 13.57 0.81
CA GLU A 56 -3.58 12.91 2.01
C GLU A 56 -3.66 13.77 3.28
N LYS A 57 -3.60 15.10 3.14
CA LYS A 57 -3.77 16.04 4.25
C LYS A 57 -5.24 16.20 4.65
N GLU A 58 -6.13 16.21 3.66
CA GLU A 58 -7.57 16.39 3.83
C GLU A 58 -8.31 15.06 4.05
N ARG A 59 -7.61 14.02 4.51
CA ARG A 59 -8.24 12.75 4.88
C ARG A 59 -9.30 13.00 5.94
N PHE A 60 -10.47 12.43 5.73
CA PHE A 60 -11.60 12.48 6.66
C PHE A 60 -12.10 11.06 6.95
N SER A 61 -12.92 10.89 7.99
CA SER A 61 -13.60 9.64 8.27
C SER A 61 -15.10 9.78 8.11
N ILE A 62 -15.75 8.79 7.50
CA ILE A 62 -17.21 8.70 7.43
C ILE A 62 -17.84 8.29 8.76
N ILE A 63 -17.09 7.61 9.64
CA ILE A 63 -17.56 7.16 10.96
C ILE A 63 -17.07 8.09 12.07
N TYR A 64 -15.78 8.45 12.07
CA TYR A 64 -15.15 9.13 13.21
C TYR A 64 -15.10 10.65 13.02
N LYS A 65 -15.78 11.39 13.90
CA LYS A 65 -15.76 12.86 13.89
C LYS A 65 -14.46 13.44 14.44
N ASP A 66 -13.91 12.84 15.49
CA ASP A 66 -12.66 13.28 16.12
C ASP A 66 -11.51 12.38 15.66
N LEU A 67 -10.69 12.90 14.74
CA LEU A 67 -9.53 12.20 14.19
C LEU A 67 -8.25 12.37 15.04
N SER A 68 -8.32 13.12 16.14
CA SER A 68 -7.19 13.32 17.05
C SER A 68 -7.06 12.22 18.11
N LYS A 69 -8.07 11.35 18.24
CA LYS A 69 -8.12 10.27 19.22
C LYS A 69 -8.15 8.92 18.54
N CYS A 70 -7.50 7.93 19.16
CA CYS A 70 -7.57 6.56 18.68
C CYS A 70 -9.03 6.06 18.73
N CYS A 71 -9.48 5.43 17.64
CA CYS A 71 -10.85 4.93 17.51
C CYS A 71 -11.13 3.61 18.24
N VAL A 72 -10.12 3.01 18.86
CA VAL A 72 -10.30 1.75 19.60
C VAL A 72 -10.84 2.10 20.98
N ASP A 73 -11.98 1.52 21.32
CA ASP A 73 -12.66 1.76 22.60
C ASP A 73 -11.72 1.53 23.80
N GLY A 74 -11.78 2.46 24.75
CA GLY A 74 -10.94 2.44 25.95
C GLY A 74 -9.47 2.82 25.72
N CYS A 75 -9.06 3.15 24.49
CA CYS A 75 -7.69 3.59 24.24
C CYS A 75 -7.46 5.03 24.74
N ILE A 76 -6.48 5.20 25.64
CA ILE A 76 -6.09 6.48 26.23
C ILE A 76 -4.80 7.07 25.62
N ALA A 77 -4.42 6.62 24.43
CA ALA A 77 -3.21 7.10 23.77
C ALA A 77 -3.27 8.62 23.56
N PRO A 78 -2.15 9.34 23.76
CA PRO A 78 -2.12 10.78 23.58
C PRO A 78 -2.31 11.14 22.10
N TYR A 79 -2.89 12.31 21.83
CA TYR A 79 -3.25 12.75 20.48
C TYR A 79 -2.05 12.80 19.51
N ASN A 80 -0.85 13.07 20.02
CA ASN A 80 0.38 13.14 19.22
C ASN A 80 0.91 11.77 18.76
N GLN A 81 0.27 10.68 19.19
CA GLN A 81 0.60 9.31 18.79
C GLN A 81 -0.47 8.68 17.88
N VAL A 82 -1.47 9.47 17.46
CA VAL A 82 -2.56 9.02 16.60
C VAL A 82 -2.22 9.30 15.15
N GLU A 83 -2.28 8.26 14.33
CA GLU A 83 -2.08 8.30 12.89
C GLU A 83 -3.38 7.97 12.16
N LEU A 84 -3.57 8.56 10.98
CA LEU A 84 -4.70 8.24 10.13
C LEU A 84 -4.37 7.04 9.25
N ASN A 85 -5.06 5.94 9.50
CA ASN A 85 -4.94 4.69 8.77
C ASN A 85 -6.07 4.54 7.74
N GLU A 86 -5.73 4.23 6.48
CA GLU A 86 -6.72 3.94 5.45
C GLU A 86 -7.23 2.48 5.57
N VAL A 87 -8.53 2.30 5.83
CA VAL A 87 -9.13 1.00 6.14
C VAL A 87 -9.04 0.02 4.97
N PHE A 88 -9.34 0.48 3.75
CA PHE A 88 -9.08 -0.31 2.55
C PHE A 88 -7.72 0.09 1.97
N GLU A 89 -6.70 -0.67 2.38
CA GLU A 89 -5.30 -0.47 2.07
C GLU A 89 -4.89 -0.91 0.64
N GLY A 90 -3.60 -0.77 0.31
CA GLY A 90 -3.04 -1.24 -0.96
C GLY A 90 -3.61 -0.51 -2.17
N SER A 91 -4.11 -1.25 -3.15
CA SER A 91 -4.70 -0.69 -4.38
C SER A 91 -5.95 0.16 -4.14
N TYR A 92 -6.60 0.00 -2.97
CA TYR A 92 -7.82 0.73 -2.61
C TYR A 92 -7.57 1.94 -1.73
N ARG A 93 -6.32 2.25 -1.39
CA ARG A 93 -5.96 3.37 -0.52
C ARG A 93 -6.57 4.70 -0.98
N ASN A 94 -6.46 5.01 -2.27
CA ASN A 94 -7.02 6.27 -2.79
C ASN A 94 -8.55 6.32 -2.65
N ARG A 95 -9.23 5.18 -2.78
CA ARG A 95 -10.69 5.08 -2.57
C ARG A 95 -11.03 5.27 -1.10
N SER A 96 -10.21 4.75 -0.19
CA SER A 96 -10.37 5.02 1.24
C SER A 96 -10.27 6.51 1.58
N ILE A 97 -9.34 7.22 0.95
CA ILE A 97 -9.22 8.68 1.12
C ILE A 97 -10.46 9.40 0.56
N GLU A 98 -10.89 9.01 -0.65
CA GLU A 98 -12.01 9.63 -1.36
C GLU A 98 -13.35 9.47 -0.63
N TYR A 99 -13.63 8.27 -0.11
CA TYR A 99 -14.89 7.94 0.55
C TYR A 99 -14.84 8.01 2.07
N GLY A 100 -13.74 8.54 2.63
CA GLY A 100 -13.57 8.69 4.07
C GLY A 100 -13.47 7.37 4.84
N ALA A 101 -12.96 6.30 4.21
CA ALA A 101 -12.66 5.05 4.90
C ALA A 101 -11.34 5.13 5.66
N VAL A 102 -11.29 6.00 6.67
CA VAL A 102 -10.10 6.33 7.46
C VAL A 102 -10.38 6.14 8.94
N CYS A 103 -9.48 5.45 9.65
CA CYS A 103 -9.50 5.30 11.09
C CYS A 103 -8.36 6.09 11.73
N PRO A 104 -8.62 6.91 12.76
CA PRO A 104 -7.56 7.42 13.62
C PRO A 104 -7.11 6.31 14.59
N MET A 105 -5.86 5.87 14.51
CA MET A 105 -5.32 4.79 15.37
C MET A 105 -4.02 5.23 16.01
N CYS A 106 -3.83 4.91 17.29
CA CYS A 106 -2.50 5.04 17.89
C CYS A 106 -1.54 4.01 17.28
N LYS A 107 -0.23 4.23 17.40
CA LYS A 107 0.79 3.32 16.85
C LYS A 107 0.53 1.84 17.16
N MET A 108 0.21 1.50 18.41
CA MET A 108 -0.06 0.11 18.82
C MET A 108 -1.25 -0.50 18.06
N HIS A 109 -2.35 0.25 17.91
CA HIS A 109 -3.54 -0.24 17.21
C HIS A 109 -3.39 -0.19 15.69
N HIS A 110 -2.57 0.73 15.18
CA HIS A 110 -2.18 0.78 13.78
C HIS A 110 -1.36 -0.49 13.43
N ASP A 111 -0.39 -0.84 14.27
CA ASP A 111 0.38 -2.09 14.13
C ASP A 111 -0.52 -3.33 14.27
N LEU A 112 -1.47 -3.31 15.22
CA LEU A 112 -2.45 -4.39 15.37
C LEU A 112 -3.31 -4.56 14.11
N PHE A 113 -3.73 -3.46 13.48
CA PHE A 113 -4.49 -3.47 12.24
C PHE A 113 -3.76 -4.13 11.08
N HIS A 114 -2.44 -3.94 10.98
CA HIS A 114 -1.64 -4.55 9.91
C HIS A 114 -1.27 -6.01 10.20
N ASN A 115 -1.12 -6.37 11.48
CA ASN A 115 -0.61 -7.69 11.88
C ASN A 115 -1.70 -8.68 12.31
N ASN A 116 -2.90 -8.23 12.64
CA ASN A 116 -4.02 -9.09 13.03
C ASN A 116 -5.14 -9.03 11.99
N ASN A 117 -5.28 -10.11 11.22
CA ASN A 117 -6.28 -10.21 10.15
C ASN A 117 -7.73 -10.12 10.67
N LEU A 118 -8.03 -10.61 11.88
CA LEU A 118 -9.38 -10.54 12.41
C LEU A 118 -9.74 -9.10 12.79
N PHE A 119 -8.85 -8.41 13.49
CA PHE A 119 -9.00 -7.00 13.85
C PHE A 119 -9.11 -6.12 12.58
N ASN A 120 -8.26 -6.37 11.59
CA ASN A 120 -8.33 -5.73 10.28
C ASN A 120 -9.70 -5.92 9.60
N LEU A 121 -10.22 -7.15 9.58
CA LEU A 121 -11.52 -7.48 8.98
C LEU A 121 -12.69 -6.84 9.73
N GLN A 122 -12.64 -6.75 11.06
CA GLN A 122 -13.67 -6.09 11.86
C GLN A 122 -13.85 -4.63 11.44
N TYR A 123 -12.74 -3.87 11.33
CA TYR A 123 -12.80 -2.49 10.86
C TYR A 123 -13.23 -2.38 9.39
N LYS A 124 -12.80 -3.30 8.52
CA LYS A 124 -13.26 -3.31 7.12
C LYS A 124 -14.77 -3.57 7.01
N VAL A 125 -15.33 -4.43 7.86
CA VAL A 125 -16.78 -4.66 7.95
C VAL A 125 -17.51 -3.43 8.47
N LEU A 126 -17.01 -2.79 9.53
CA LEU A 126 -17.60 -1.58 10.08
C LEU A 126 -17.73 -0.48 9.01
N PHE A 127 -16.67 -0.23 8.25
CA PHE A 127 -16.70 0.75 7.16
C PHE A 127 -17.52 0.29 5.95
N GLN A 128 -17.55 -1.01 5.65
CA GLN A 128 -18.45 -1.54 4.63
C GLN A 128 -19.90 -1.20 4.98
N GLN A 129 -20.32 -1.42 6.22
CA GLN A 129 -21.70 -1.16 6.65
C GLN A 129 -22.08 0.31 6.48
N GLU A 130 -21.21 1.24 6.92
CA GLU A 130 -21.46 2.67 6.77
C GLU A 130 -21.48 3.13 5.30
N LEU A 131 -20.59 2.59 4.47
CA LEU A 131 -20.59 2.91 3.03
C LEU A 131 -21.79 2.31 2.31
N VAL A 132 -22.24 1.11 2.71
CA VAL A 132 -23.43 0.48 2.14
C VAL A 132 -24.70 1.23 2.55
N SER A 133 -24.77 1.78 3.76
CA SER A 133 -25.92 2.59 4.20
C SER A 133 -26.01 3.92 3.44
N CYS A 134 -24.87 4.52 3.10
CA CYS A 134 -24.81 5.75 2.31
C CYS A 134 -25.02 5.53 0.80
N TYR A 135 -24.63 4.36 0.30
CA TYR A 135 -24.66 4.00 -1.12
C TYR A 135 -25.46 2.71 -1.34
N SER A 136 -24.78 1.58 -1.60
CA SER A 136 -25.38 0.26 -1.71
C SER A 136 -24.30 -0.84 -1.67
N LEU A 137 -24.71 -2.09 -1.47
CA LEU A 137 -23.79 -3.23 -1.52
C LEU A 137 -23.16 -3.42 -2.90
N ASP A 138 -23.95 -3.27 -3.97
CA ASP A 138 -23.46 -3.40 -5.34
C ASP A 138 -22.41 -2.33 -5.65
N TRP A 139 -22.65 -1.09 -5.22
CA TRP A 139 -21.69 -0.01 -5.34
C TRP A 139 -20.41 -0.32 -4.56
N PHE A 140 -20.54 -0.82 -3.34
CA PHE A 140 -19.39 -1.17 -2.50
C PHE A 140 -18.54 -2.26 -3.13
N ILE A 141 -19.15 -3.35 -3.61
CA ILE A 141 -18.44 -4.46 -4.27
C ILE A 141 -17.78 -3.96 -5.56
N LYS A 142 -18.42 -3.10 -6.34
CA LYS A 142 -17.80 -2.49 -7.52
C LYS A 142 -16.60 -1.60 -7.15
N THR A 143 -16.66 -0.91 -6.01
CA THR A 143 -15.65 0.05 -5.56
C THR A 143 -14.50 -0.60 -4.80
N PHE A 144 -14.69 -1.71 -4.09
CA PHE A 144 -13.65 -2.36 -3.28
C PHE A 144 -13.38 -3.82 -3.67
N GLY A 145 -14.16 -4.38 -4.58
CA GLY A 145 -13.96 -5.70 -5.17
C GLY A 145 -14.19 -6.87 -4.21
N GLN A 146 -14.65 -6.63 -2.98
CA GLN A 146 -14.85 -7.65 -1.96
C GLN A 146 -16.11 -7.35 -1.13
N ASN A 147 -16.70 -8.41 -0.58
CA ASN A 147 -17.64 -8.32 0.52
C ASN A 147 -16.92 -8.82 1.79
N TYR A 148 -16.56 -7.89 2.67
CA TYR A 148 -15.79 -8.14 3.89
C TYR A 148 -16.62 -8.82 4.99
N GLU A 149 -17.94 -8.67 5.02
CA GLU A 149 -18.81 -9.41 5.96
C GLU A 149 -18.73 -10.92 5.70
N VAL A 150 -18.84 -11.30 4.43
CA VAL A 150 -18.67 -12.70 4.00
C VAL A 150 -17.26 -13.21 4.32
N LYS A 151 -16.24 -12.36 4.13
CA LYS A 151 -14.85 -12.71 4.42
C LYS A 151 -14.58 -12.90 5.91
N LEU A 152 -15.16 -12.05 6.76
CA LEU A 152 -15.08 -12.15 8.21
C LEU A 152 -15.75 -13.42 8.71
N LYS A 153 -16.97 -13.73 8.23
CA LYS A 153 -17.68 -14.97 8.57
C LYS A 153 -16.82 -16.21 8.27
N LYS A 154 -16.28 -16.30 7.06
CA LYS A 154 -15.36 -17.38 6.67
C LYS A 154 -14.08 -17.46 7.51
N ALA A 155 -13.62 -16.36 8.08
CA ALA A 155 -12.45 -16.35 8.95
C ALA A 155 -12.80 -16.86 10.35
N LEU A 156 -13.98 -16.50 10.87
CA LEU A 156 -14.49 -16.98 12.16
C LEU A 156 -14.81 -18.48 12.12
N ASP A 157 -15.42 -18.95 11.03
CA ASP A 157 -15.74 -20.38 10.82
C ASP A 157 -14.50 -21.30 10.78
N LYS A 158 -13.28 -20.74 10.67
CA LYS A 158 -12.02 -21.51 10.72
C LYS A 158 -11.39 -21.58 12.10
N ILE A 159 -11.89 -20.78 13.04
CA ILE A 159 -11.38 -20.69 14.41
C ILE A 159 -12.21 -21.58 15.35
N ILE A 160 -13.47 -21.81 14.99
CA ILE A 160 -14.41 -22.73 15.67
C ILE A 160 -14.26 -24.12 15.05
#